data_AF-A0A935WK18-F1
#
_entry.id   AF-A0A935WK18-F1
#
_cell.length_a   1.000
_cell.length_b   1.000
_cell.length_c   1.000
_cell.angle_alpha   90.00
_cell.angle_beta   90.00
_cell.angle_gamma   90.00
#
_symmetry.space_group_name_H-M   'P 1'
#
loop_
_entity.id
_entity.type
_entity.pdbx_description
1 polymer ?
#
loop_
_entity_poly.entity_id
_entity_poly.type
_entity_poly.pdbx_seq_one_letter_code
_entity_poly.pdbx_strand_id
1 'polypeptide(L)'
;MVRHRCLRPRVHELPADGAERQHRPRRPRRILATWAAPGSADTVRVLNGGYGSAIARDPKHADRFYMLTDRGPNYATATEEGVAFPKPDFAPQIGAFVRQGDSLVRQRVITLKDAQCRPLTGLPLPAGRPGATGEVGYAVDGTPSADTNGVDTEGPWPTPTAASG
;
A
#
# COMPACT_ATOMS: atom_id res chain seq x y z
N MET A 1 -8.26 25.64 13.27
CA MET A 1 -7.20 25.50 12.23
C MET A 1 -6.27 24.35 12.64
N VAL A 2 -6.57 23.12 12.23
CA VAL A 2 -5.76 21.94 12.59
C VAL A 2 -4.49 21.95 11.76
N ARG A 3 -3.35 22.23 12.37
CA ARG A 3 -2.05 22.12 11.70
C ARG A 3 -1.79 20.63 11.45
N HIS A 4 -1.80 20.19 10.19
CA HIS A 4 -1.43 18.83 9.80
C HIS A 4 0.03 18.55 10.17
N ARG A 5 0.25 18.00 11.38
CA ARG A 5 1.58 17.80 11.98
C ARG A 5 2.41 16.75 11.24
N CYS A 6 1.75 15.82 10.56
CA CYS A 6 2.38 14.64 9.95
C CYS A 6 2.76 14.82 8.47
N LEU A 7 2.21 15.86 7.83
CA LEU A 7 2.45 16.21 6.45
C LEU A 7 2.99 17.64 6.42
N ARG A 8 4.31 17.80 6.32
CA ARG A 8 4.87 18.92 5.54
C ARG A 8 5.28 18.40 4.16
N PRO A 9 4.36 18.25 3.21
CA PRO A 9 4.75 18.12 1.83
C PRO A 9 4.85 19.56 1.30
N ARG A 10 6.06 20.02 0.92
CA ARG A 10 6.09 20.95 -0.21
C ARG A 10 5.54 20.15 -1.39
N VAL A 11 4.26 20.34 -1.72
CA VAL A 11 3.62 19.77 -2.91
C VAL A 11 3.98 20.59 -4.17
N HIS A 12 4.93 21.52 -4.04
CA HIS A 12 5.53 22.25 -5.14
C HIS A 12 7.03 22.01 -5.12
N GLU A 13 7.56 21.71 -6.32
CA GLU A 13 8.92 21.28 -6.61
C GLU A 13 9.19 19.78 -6.38
N LEU A 14 8.47 18.94 -7.14
CA LEU A 14 9.24 17.94 -7.88
C LEU A 14 10.01 18.73 -8.94
N PRO A 15 11.35 18.67 -8.96
CA PRO A 15 12.14 19.48 -9.87
C PRO A 15 11.67 19.24 -11.31
N ALA A 16 11.26 20.32 -11.95
CA ALA A 16 11.01 20.37 -13.37
C ALA A 16 12.39 20.41 -14.04
N ASP A 17 13.01 19.26 -14.26
CA ASP A 17 14.12 19.19 -15.20
C ASP A 17 14.22 17.79 -15.80
N GLY A 18 13.93 17.73 -17.10
CA GLY A 18 14.20 16.63 -18.00
C GLY A 18 15.68 16.46 -18.28
N ALA A 19 16.50 16.35 -17.23
CA ALA A 19 17.82 15.78 -17.37
C ALA A 19 17.65 14.26 -17.34
N GLU A 20 17.90 13.63 -18.48
CA GLU A 20 18.03 12.18 -18.65
C GLU A 20 19.00 11.64 -17.59
N ARG A 21 18.45 11.19 -16.45
CA ARG A 21 19.24 10.55 -15.41
C ARG A 21 19.60 9.19 -15.96
N GLN A 22 20.83 9.09 -16.45
CA GLN A 22 21.45 7.84 -16.86
C GLN A 22 21.03 6.70 -15.95
N HIS A 23 20.65 5.60 -16.60
CA HIS A 23 20.22 4.31 -16.08
C HIS A 23 20.87 3.98 -14.73
N ARG A 24 20.26 4.44 -13.62
CA ARG A 24 20.65 3.98 -12.30
C ARG A 24 20.23 2.51 -12.21
N PRO A 25 21.12 1.60 -11.79
CA PRO A 25 20.74 0.20 -11.61
C PRO A 25 19.50 0.16 -10.72
N ARG A 26 18.49 -0.61 -11.16
CA ARG A 26 17.26 -0.81 -10.38
C ARG A 26 17.69 -1.20 -8.97
N ARG A 27 17.39 -0.35 -7.98
CA ARG A 27 17.65 -0.72 -6.58
C ARG A 27 16.96 -2.07 -6.35
N PRO A 28 17.64 -3.05 -5.74
CA PRO A 28 17.02 -4.34 -5.47
C PRO A 28 15.70 -4.13 -4.73
N ARG A 29 14.65 -4.84 -5.16
CA ARG A 29 13.34 -4.77 -4.50
C ARG A 29 13.56 -5.07 -3.02
N ARG A 30 13.02 -4.21 -2.15
CA ARG A 30 13.13 -4.40 -0.70
C ARG A 30 12.40 -5.69 -0.32
N ILE A 31 13.12 -6.65 0.24
CA ILE A 31 12.52 -7.85 0.84
C ILE A 31 11.77 -7.41 2.11
N LEU A 32 10.49 -7.72 2.19
CA LEU A 32 9.64 -7.45 3.35
C LEU A 32 9.71 -8.58 4.38
N ALA A 33 9.70 -9.81 3.88
CA ALA A 33 9.80 -11.03 4.67
C ALA A 33 10.38 -12.14 3.80
N THR A 34 10.98 -13.12 4.45
CA THR A 34 11.21 -14.44 3.85
C THR A 34 10.27 -15.38 4.60
N TRP A 35 9.44 -16.10 3.86
CA TRP A 35 8.43 -16.98 4.43
C TRP A 35 8.65 -18.41 3.94
N ALA A 36 8.58 -19.38 4.85
CA ALA A 36 8.52 -20.80 4.50
C ALA A 36 7.09 -21.27 4.71
N ALA A 37 6.47 -21.80 3.65
CA ALA A 37 5.15 -22.39 3.77
C ALA A 37 5.20 -23.57 4.74
N PRO A 38 4.22 -23.74 5.65
CA PRO A 38 4.13 -24.95 6.45
C PRO A 38 4.16 -26.20 5.55
N GLY A 39 5.14 -27.08 5.75
CA GLY A 39 5.32 -28.30 4.95
C GLY A 39 6.14 -28.13 3.65
N SER A 40 6.68 -26.95 3.36
CA SER A 40 7.55 -26.71 2.20
C SER A 40 9.03 -26.61 2.60
N ALA A 41 9.92 -27.19 1.79
CA ALA A 41 11.36 -26.95 1.88
C ALA A 41 11.79 -25.61 1.25
N ASP A 42 10.89 -24.96 0.50
CA ASP A 42 11.17 -23.73 -0.23
C ASP A 42 10.82 -22.48 0.59
N THR A 43 11.73 -21.50 0.55
CA THR A 43 11.50 -20.17 1.10
C THR A 43 11.03 -19.21 0.00
N VAL A 44 9.88 -18.58 0.22
CA VAL A 44 9.33 -17.51 -0.62
C VAL A 44 9.83 -16.16 -0.13
N ARG A 45 10.39 -15.37 -1.05
CA ARG A 45 10.75 -13.96 -0.77
C ARG A 45 9.55 -13.07 -1.01
N VAL A 46 9.04 -12.48 0.05
CA VAL A 46 7.98 -11.46 -0.02
C VAL A 46 8.64 -10.12 -0.30
N LEU A 47 8.27 -9.49 -1.41
CA LEU A 47 8.88 -8.24 -1.89
C LEU A 47 7.94 -7.05 -1.68
N ASN A 48 8.48 -5.88 -1.33
CA ASN A 48 7.73 -4.62 -1.26
C ASN A 48 7.49 -4.05 -2.66
N GLY A 49 6.60 -4.70 -3.42
CA GLY A 49 6.47 -4.45 -4.87
C GLY A 49 5.09 -3.99 -5.34
N GLY A 50 4.00 -4.34 -4.66
CA GLY A 50 2.65 -4.14 -5.18
C GLY A 50 2.10 -2.74 -4.88
N TYR A 51 1.87 -1.93 -5.92
CA TYR A 51 1.06 -0.70 -5.87
C TYR A 51 -0.21 -0.90 -6.71
N GLY A 52 -1.03 -1.90 -6.34
CA GLY A 52 -2.14 -2.36 -7.16
C GLY A 52 -3.53 -1.92 -6.69
N SER A 53 -3.66 -1.41 -5.47
CA SER A 53 -4.99 -1.30 -4.83
C SER A 53 -5.75 -0.03 -5.21
N ALA A 54 -5.06 0.99 -5.71
CA ALA A 54 -5.67 2.15 -6.34
C ALA A 54 -4.64 2.90 -7.20
N ILE A 55 -5.12 3.65 -8.20
CA ILE A 55 -4.31 4.59 -8.98
C ILE A 55 -5.06 5.91 -9.19
N ALA A 56 -4.35 7.03 -9.09
CA ALA A 56 -4.87 8.36 -9.40
C ALA A 56 -3.83 9.14 -10.19
N ARG A 57 -4.26 9.85 -11.23
CA ARG A 57 -3.39 10.78 -11.97
C ARG A 57 -3.32 12.11 -11.22
N ASP A 58 -2.16 12.74 -11.20
CA ASP A 58 -2.03 14.11 -10.69
C ASP A 58 -2.86 15.06 -11.57
N PRO A 59 -3.78 15.86 -11.01
CA PRO A 59 -4.63 16.75 -11.78
C PRO A 59 -3.85 17.88 -12.48
N LYS A 60 -2.63 18.19 -12.03
CA LYS A 60 -1.79 19.25 -12.59
C LYS A 60 -0.73 18.72 -13.56
N HIS A 61 -0.44 17.42 -13.54
CA HIS A 61 0.66 16.82 -14.30
C HIS A 61 0.26 15.47 -14.87
N ALA A 62 -0.01 15.42 -16.17
CA ALA A 62 -0.53 14.23 -16.85
C ALA A 62 0.43 13.01 -16.82
N ASP A 63 1.72 13.26 -16.61
CA ASP A 63 2.79 12.26 -16.49
C ASP A 63 2.96 11.71 -15.06
N ARG A 64 2.20 12.20 -14.08
CA ARG A 64 2.37 11.83 -12.66
C ARG A 64 1.19 11.02 -12.15
N PHE A 65 1.52 9.98 -11.38
CA PHE A 65 0.55 9.03 -10.84
C PHE A 65 0.84 8.76 -9.37
N TYR A 66 -0.23 8.66 -8.59
CA TYR A 66 -0.19 8.16 -7.23
C TYR A 66 -0.82 6.77 -7.23
N MET A 67 -0.11 5.78 -6.72
CA MET A 67 -0.59 4.41 -6.65
C MET A 67 -0.52 3.92 -5.21
N LEU A 68 -1.54 3.19 -4.76
CA LEU A 68 -1.66 2.69 -3.38
C LEU A 68 -1.21 1.23 -3.31
N THR A 69 -0.41 0.89 -2.30
CA THR A 69 -0.12 -0.53 -1.99
C THR A 69 -1.35 -1.21 -1.42
N ASP A 70 -1.32 -2.53 -1.45
CA ASP A 70 -2.25 -3.33 -0.67
C ASP A 70 -2.02 -3.17 0.85
N ARG A 71 -2.88 -3.83 1.63
CA ARG A 71 -2.85 -3.97 3.09
C ARG A 71 -1.60 -4.67 3.62
N GLY A 72 -0.82 -5.25 2.72
CA GLY A 72 0.36 -6.05 3.01
C GLY A 72 0.17 -7.49 2.56
N PRO A 73 1.22 -8.31 2.65
CA PRO A 73 1.16 -9.72 2.31
C PRO A 73 0.09 -10.40 3.15
N ASN A 74 -0.81 -11.11 2.49
CA ASN A 74 -1.88 -11.86 3.15
C ASN A 74 -2.20 -13.15 2.37
N TYR A 75 -2.85 -14.11 3.04
CA TYR A 75 -3.39 -15.31 2.40
C TYR A 75 -4.64 -15.81 3.15
N ALA A 76 -5.58 -16.42 2.42
CA ALA A 76 -6.76 -17.04 3.00
C ALA A 76 -6.35 -18.22 3.90
N THR A 77 -6.97 -18.29 5.07
CA THR A 77 -6.84 -19.43 5.99
C THR A 77 -7.85 -20.52 5.62
N ALA A 78 -7.90 -21.61 6.41
CA ALA A 78 -8.89 -22.67 6.22
C ALA A 78 -10.32 -22.24 6.61
N THR A 79 -10.49 -21.14 7.36
CA THR A 79 -11.81 -20.57 7.68
C THR A 79 -12.23 -19.59 6.59
N GLU A 80 -13.51 -19.63 6.19
CA GLU A 80 -14.07 -18.86 5.07
C GLU A 80 -13.81 -17.34 5.16
N GLU A 81 -13.82 -16.79 6.37
CA GLU A 81 -13.63 -15.36 6.65
C GLU A 81 -12.21 -15.03 7.15
N GLY A 82 -11.35 -16.05 7.28
CA GLY A 82 -10.05 -15.89 7.94
C GLY A 82 -8.93 -15.54 6.99
N VAL A 83 -8.19 -14.49 7.30
CA VAL A 83 -7.06 -13.99 6.50
C VAL A 83 -5.82 -13.89 7.39
N ALA A 84 -4.72 -14.54 6.99
CA ALA A 84 -3.46 -14.50 7.71
C ALA A 84 -2.51 -13.44 7.15
N PHE A 85 -1.82 -12.70 8.03
CA PHE A 85 -0.91 -11.61 7.68
C PHE A 85 0.53 -11.94 8.12
N PRO A 86 1.41 -12.43 7.21
CA PRO A 86 2.83 -12.65 7.48
C PRO A 86 3.62 -11.44 7.96
N LYS A 87 3.14 -10.23 7.67
CA LYS A 87 3.77 -8.98 8.08
C LYS A 87 2.70 -8.05 8.68
N PRO A 88 2.25 -8.30 9.93
CA PRO A 88 1.12 -7.58 10.52
C PRO A 88 1.43 -6.10 10.81
N ASP A 89 2.71 -5.73 10.90
CA ASP A 89 3.20 -4.35 11.02
C ASP A 89 3.45 -3.68 9.65
N PHE A 90 3.02 -4.30 8.54
CA PHE A 90 3.10 -3.64 7.24
C PHE A 90 2.19 -2.41 7.24
N ALA A 91 2.80 -1.27 6.94
CA ALA A 91 2.11 0.00 6.80
C ALA A 91 1.87 0.31 5.32
N PRO A 92 0.61 0.38 4.86
CA PRO A 92 0.29 0.71 3.47
C PRO A 92 0.90 2.05 3.04
N GLN A 93 1.20 2.17 1.74
CA GLN A 93 2.00 3.26 1.20
C GLN A 93 1.40 3.78 -0.10
N ILE A 94 1.50 5.08 -0.31
CA ILE A 94 1.28 5.72 -1.61
C ILE A 94 2.63 5.90 -2.28
N GLY A 95 2.79 5.36 -3.48
CA GLY A 95 3.92 5.65 -4.34
C GLY A 95 3.58 6.80 -5.28
N ALA A 96 4.45 7.80 -5.36
CA ALA A 96 4.38 8.83 -6.40
C ALA A 96 5.30 8.41 -7.56
N PHE A 97 4.73 8.31 -8.75
CA PHE A 97 5.38 7.84 -9.97
C PHE A 97 5.35 8.93 -11.03
N VAL A 98 6.39 8.97 -11.85
CA VAL A 98 6.48 9.80 -13.05
C VAL A 98 6.67 8.87 -14.24
N ARG A 99 5.90 9.10 -15.31
CA ARG A 99 6.07 8.41 -16.59
C ARG A 99 7.34 8.91 -17.28
N GLN A 100 8.24 7.99 -17.58
CA GLN A 100 9.46 8.23 -18.33
C GLN A 100 9.50 7.22 -19.48
N GLY A 101 9.23 7.69 -20.70
CA GLY A 101 8.97 6.81 -21.84
C GLY A 101 7.82 5.83 -21.54
N ASP A 102 8.11 4.53 -21.66
CA ASP A 102 7.16 3.44 -21.42
C ASP A 102 7.18 2.90 -19.99
N SER A 103 7.86 3.59 -19.06
CA SER A 103 8.03 3.15 -17.67
C SER A 103 7.46 4.15 -16.67
N LEU A 104 6.85 3.64 -15.60
CA LEU A 104 6.55 4.41 -14.40
C LEU A 104 7.71 4.31 -13.41
N VAL A 105 8.37 5.43 -13.16
CA VAL A 105 9.50 5.51 -12.24
C VAL A 105 9.03 6.10 -10.90
N ARG A 106 9.17 5.32 -9.84
CA ARG A 106 8.80 5.75 -8.48
C ARG A 106 9.76 6.83 -8.00
N GLN A 107 9.23 8.03 -7.77
CA GLN A 107 9.97 9.17 -7.24
C GLN A 107 9.94 9.21 -5.71
N ARG A 108 8.81 8.82 -5.11
CA ARG A 108 8.60 8.94 -3.67
C ARG A 108 7.70 7.84 -3.13
N VAL A 109 7.89 7.53 -1.85
CA VAL A 109 7.01 6.70 -1.03
C VAL A 109 6.45 7.55 0.11
N ILE A 110 5.16 7.45 0.35
CA ILE A 110 4.43 8.13 1.42
C ILE A 110 3.74 7.03 2.24
N THR A 111 4.20 6.80 3.47
CA THR A 111 3.55 5.86 4.39
C THR A 111 2.25 6.45 4.94
N LEU A 112 1.17 5.67 4.96
CA LEU A 112 -0.07 6.06 5.60
C LEU A 112 0.11 6.10 7.12
N LYS A 113 -0.40 7.15 7.76
CA LYS A 113 -0.19 7.45 9.17
C LYS A 113 -1.44 8.00 9.83
N ASP A 114 -1.60 7.75 11.12
CA ASP A 114 -2.65 8.32 11.94
C ASP A 114 -2.41 9.82 12.25
N ALA A 115 -3.36 10.42 12.98
CA ALA A 115 -3.28 11.82 13.40
C ALA A 115 -2.09 12.11 14.35
N GLN A 116 -1.54 11.09 14.98
CA GLN A 116 -0.36 11.13 15.86
C GLN A 116 0.94 10.81 15.10
N CYS A 117 0.88 10.69 13.77
CA CYS A 117 1.99 10.39 12.87
C CYS A 117 2.59 8.99 13.03
N ARG A 118 1.86 8.06 13.66
CA ARG A 118 2.23 6.65 13.73
C ARG A 118 1.79 5.94 12.45
N PRO A 119 2.58 5.00 11.90
CA PRO A 119 2.15 4.21 10.75
C PRO A 119 0.84 3.47 11.04
N LEU A 120 -0.09 3.51 10.10
CA LEU A 120 -1.28 2.64 10.12
C LEU A 120 -0.87 1.23 9.70
N THR A 121 -1.56 0.21 10.19
CA THR A 121 -1.41 -1.17 9.70
C THR A 121 -2.44 -1.46 8.63
N GLY A 122 -2.23 -2.52 7.83
CA GLY A 122 -3.27 -3.06 6.95
C GLY A 122 -4.11 -4.18 7.56
N LEU A 123 -4.06 -4.35 8.89
CA LEU A 123 -4.86 -5.35 9.57
C LEU A 123 -6.36 -5.00 9.50
N PRO A 124 -7.26 -5.99 9.55
CA PRO A 124 -8.69 -5.71 9.60
C PRO A 124 -9.07 -5.02 10.92
N LEU A 125 -10.16 -4.26 10.86
CA LEU A 125 -10.80 -3.73 12.05
C LEU A 125 -11.41 -4.87 12.87
N PRO A 126 -11.49 -4.74 14.22
CA PRO A 126 -12.22 -5.70 15.04
C PRO A 126 -13.68 -5.86 14.59
N ALA A 127 -14.20 -7.09 14.68
CA ALA A 127 -15.58 -7.40 14.31
C ALA A 127 -16.60 -6.48 15.00
N GLY A 128 -17.67 -6.14 14.28
CA GLY A 128 -18.73 -5.25 14.78
C GLY A 128 -18.39 -3.75 14.79
N ARG A 129 -17.22 -3.35 14.27
CA ARG A 129 -16.87 -1.94 14.07
C ARG A 129 -17.40 -1.43 12.72
N PRO A 130 -17.86 -0.16 12.64
CA PRO A 130 -18.15 0.48 11.36
C PRO A 130 -16.92 0.45 10.45
N GLY A 131 -17.12 0.01 9.21
CA GLY A 131 -16.03 -0.14 8.22
C GLY A 131 -15.26 -1.45 8.31
N ALA A 132 -15.60 -2.37 9.22
CA ALA A 132 -15.05 -3.73 9.21
C ALA A 132 -15.56 -4.48 7.96
N THR A 133 -14.66 -5.22 7.31
CA THR A 133 -14.91 -5.98 6.08
C THR A 133 -15.69 -7.28 6.32
N GLY A 134 -15.78 -7.73 7.57
CA GLY A 134 -16.28 -9.06 7.94
C GLY A 134 -15.18 -10.11 8.02
N GLU A 135 -13.94 -9.78 7.64
CA GLU A 135 -12.79 -10.69 7.76
C GLU A 135 -12.29 -10.78 9.21
N VAL A 136 -11.74 -11.95 9.56
CA VAL A 136 -11.00 -12.17 10.81
C VAL A 136 -9.51 -12.29 10.48
N GLY A 137 -8.72 -11.34 10.96
CA GLY A 137 -7.28 -11.33 10.77
C GLY A 137 -6.57 -12.31 11.70
N TYR A 138 -5.54 -12.98 11.20
CA TYR A 138 -4.70 -13.91 11.95
C TYR A 138 -3.21 -13.62 11.74
N ALA A 139 -2.40 -13.87 12.77
CA ALA A 139 -0.96 -14.02 12.61
C ALA A 139 -0.63 -15.40 12.01
N VAL A 140 0.63 -15.59 11.60
CA VAL A 140 1.09 -16.85 10.96
C VAL A 140 0.99 -18.08 11.86
N ASP A 141 0.92 -17.89 13.17
CA ASP A 141 0.72 -18.94 14.17
C ASP A 141 -0.76 -19.25 14.43
N GLY A 142 -1.68 -18.59 13.72
CA GLY A 142 -3.12 -18.76 13.87
C GLY A 142 -3.74 -17.95 15.02
N THR A 143 -2.99 -17.08 15.68
CA THR A 143 -3.56 -16.18 16.71
C THR A 143 -4.35 -15.03 16.06
N PRO A 144 -5.53 -14.66 16.58
CA PRO A 144 -6.27 -13.51 16.06
C PRO A 144 -5.45 -12.21 16.11
N SER A 145 -5.50 -11.43 15.04
CA SER A 145 -4.75 -10.19 14.86
C SER A 145 -5.63 -9.15 14.17
N ALA A 146 -5.98 -8.10 14.91
CA ALA A 146 -6.75 -6.96 14.41
C ALA A 146 -6.18 -5.65 14.95
N ASP A 147 -6.39 -4.56 14.23
CA ASP A 147 -6.01 -3.21 14.65
C ASP A 147 -7.22 -2.29 14.59
N THR A 148 -7.53 -1.61 15.70
CA THR A 148 -8.60 -0.61 15.77
C THR A 148 -8.41 0.58 14.82
N ASN A 149 -7.19 0.81 14.34
CA ASN A 149 -6.86 1.82 13.33
C ASN A 149 -6.35 1.17 12.03
N GLY A 150 -6.55 -0.14 11.86
CA GLY A 150 -6.21 -0.84 10.64
C GLY A 150 -6.98 -0.30 9.44
N VAL A 151 -6.35 -0.28 8.28
CA VAL A 151 -6.96 0.23 7.05
C VAL A 151 -6.95 -0.84 5.98
N ASP A 152 -8.15 -1.15 5.50
CA ASP A 152 -8.30 -1.85 4.25
C ASP A 152 -8.10 -0.91 3.07
N THR A 153 -7.01 -1.13 2.34
CA THR A 153 -6.62 -0.33 1.17
C THR A 153 -7.10 -0.91 -0.15
N GLU A 154 -7.91 -1.97 -0.15
CA GLU A 154 -8.65 -2.42 -1.32
C GLU A 154 -9.74 -1.39 -1.67
N GLY A 155 -9.38 -0.43 -2.52
CA GLY A 155 -10.31 0.60 -2.95
C GLY A 155 -11.28 0.04 -3.99
N PRO A 156 -12.60 0.27 -3.88
CA PRO A 156 -13.46 0.18 -5.05
C PRO A 156 -12.98 1.24 -6.06
N TRP A 157 -12.52 0.80 -7.22
CA TRP A 157 -12.29 1.70 -8.35
C TRP A 157 -13.64 2.34 -8.70
N PRO A 158 -13.81 3.67 -8.69
CA PRO A 158 -14.97 4.27 -9.31
C PRO A 158 -14.86 3.96 -10.81
N THR A 159 -15.64 2.99 -11.28
CA THR A 159 -15.97 2.92 -12.70
C THR A 159 -16.44 4.32 -13.10
N PRO A 160 -15.79 5.00 -14.06
CA PRO A 160 -16.33 6.25 -14.55
C PRO A 160 -17.73 5.94 -15.08
N THR A 161 -18.75 6.43 -14.39
CA THR A 161 -20.08 6.51 -14.98
C THR A 161 -19.91 7.38 -16.20
N ALA A 162 -20.14 6.78 -17.38
CA ALA A 162 -20.27 7.56 -18.59
C ALA A 162 -21.28 8.66 -18.28
N ALA A 163 -20.84 9.92 -18.36
CA ALA A 163 -21.76 11.03 -18.40
C ALA A 163 -22.61 10.80 -19.65
N SER A 164 -23.83 10.30 -19.45
CA SER A 164 -24.87 10.30 -20.46
C SER A 164 -25.11 11.76 -20.81
N GLY A 165 -24.73 12.12 -22.05
CA GLY A 165 -25.10 13.40 -22.67
C GLY A 165 -26.58 13.47 -23.01
#